data_AF-A0A2N2G1H8-F1
#
_entry.id   AF-A0A2N2G1H8-F1
#
_cell.length_a   1.000
_cell.length_b   1.000
_cell.length_c   1.000
_cell.angle_alpha   90.00
_cell.angle_beta   90.00
_cell.angle_gamma   90.00
#
_symmetry.space_group_name_H-M   'P 1'
#
loop_
_entity.id
_entity.type
_entity.pdbx_description
1 polymer ?
#
loop_
_entity_poly.entity_id
_entity_poly.type
_entity_poly.pdbx_seq_one_letter_code
_entity_poly.pdbx_strand_id
1 'polypeptide(L)'
;MFKKILFPTIFLILAYFILANENAKIIVAGIAIFLVGMYFMEEGFKLFSGSTLEKVLENFTNTLPKAITTGAIATSIVQSSSLTSVIMISFLSAGLIGLGEAIGVIFGANLGSTTTTWLVSYFGLKIDIAYYA
;
A
#
# COMPACT_ATOMS: atom_id res chain seq x y z
N MET A 1 9.59 -37.77 -7.61
CA MET A 1 10.32 -37.96 -6.33
C MET A 1 11.03 -36.68 -5.87
N PHE A 2 11.69 -35.94 -6.77
CA PHE A 2 12.47 -34.72 -6.47
C PHE A 2 11.70 -33.62 -5.70
N LYS A 3 10.48 -33.27 -6.14
CA LYS A 3 9.65 -32.23 -5.46
C LYS A 3 9.31 -32.57 -4.01
N LYS A 4 9.17 -33.86 -3.65
CA LYS A 4 8.83 -34.28 -2.27
C LYS A 4 9.97 -34.06 -1.27
N ILE A 5 11.22 -33.99 -1.73
CA ILE A 5 12.40 -33.76 -0.89
C ILE A 5 12.81 -32.28 -0.94
N LEU A 6 12.66 -31.64 -2.10
CA LEU A 6 13.05 -30.24 -2.33
C LEU A 6 12.25 -29.26 -1.46
N PHE A 7 10.92 -29.39 -1.40
CA PHE A 7 10.09 -28.48 -0.60
C PHE A 7 10.43 -28.50 0.90
N PRO A 8 10.48 -29.66 1.59
CA PRO A 8 10.79 -29.67 3.02
C PRO A 8 12.22 -29.21 3.32
N THR A 9 13.18 -29.47 2.42
CA THR A 9 14.56 -28.96 2.60
C THR A 9 14.63 -27.44 2.48
N ILE A 10 13.91 -26.82 1.53
CA ILE A 10 13.80 -25.35 1.43
C ILE A 10 13.20 -24.75 2.71
N PHE A 11 12.12 -25.34 3.23
CA PHE A 11 11.48 -24.85 4.46
C PHE A 11 12.40 -24.98 5.68
N LEU A 12 13.16 -26.08 5.81
CA LEU A 12 14.11 -26.27 6.90
C LEU A 12 15.28 -25.29 6.83
N ILE A 13 15.81 -25.02 5.64
CA ILE A 13 16.87 -24.02 5.44
C ILE A 13 16.36 -22.63 5.79
N LEU A 14 15.15 -22.26 5.34
CA LEU A 14 14.55 -20.98 5.66
C LEU A 14 14.29 -20.83 7.16
N ALA A 15 13.76 -21.87 7.81
CA ALA A 15 13.54 -21.88 9.26
C ALA A 15 14.86 -21.74 10.02
N TYR A 16 15.91 -22.45 9.60
CA TYR A 16 17.24 -22.32 10.19
C TYR A 16 17.78 -20.89 10.01
N PHE A 17 17.66 -20.30 8.83
CA PHE A 17 18.10 -18.93 8.56
C PHE A 17 17.38 -17.90 9.45
N ILE A 18 16.06 -18.05 9.61
CA ILE A 18 15.28 -17.17 10.49
C ILE A 18 15.70 -17.35 11.94
N LEU A 19 15.84 -18.59 12.43
CA LEU A 19 16.22 -18.86 13.82
C LEU A 19 17.66 -18.43 14.14
N ALA A 20 18.56 -18.51 13.16
CA ALA A 20 19.97 -18.15 13.32
C ALA A 20 20.21 -16.62 13.33
N ASN A 21 19.28 -15.81 12.81
CA ASN A 21 19.48 -14.37 12.68
C ASN A 21 18.43 -13.57 13.47
N GLU A 22 18.87 -12.79 14.46
CA GLU A 22 17.98 -11.94 15.29
C GLU A 22 17.14 -10.96 14.45
N ASN A 23 17.73 -10.33 13.42
CA ASN A 23 17.02 -9.39 12.57
C ASN A 23 15.94 -10.10 11.73
N ALA A 24 16.22 -11.31 11.25
CA ALA A 24 15.25 -12.09 10.50
C ALA A 24 14.03 -12.44 11.36
N LYS A 25 14.22 -12.78 12.65
CA LYS A 25 13.11 -13.01 13.59
C LYS A 25 12.23 -11.78 13.74
N ILE A 26 12.84 -10.60 13.92
CA ILE A 26 12.11 -9.33 14.07
C ILE A 26 11.32 -9.01 12.79
N ILE A 27 11.94 -9.15 11.62
CA ILE A 27 11.28 -8.89 10.33
C ILE A 27 10.10 -9.83 10.14
N VAL A 28 10.26 -11.14 10.37
CA VAL A 28 9.19 -12.12 10.20
C VAL A 28 8.06 -11.88 11.19
N ALA A 29 8.37 -11.56 12.45
CA ALA A 29 7.36 -11.19 13.45
C ALA A 29 6.61 -9.91 13.04
N GLY A 30 7.31 -8.89 12.56
CA GLY A 30 6.72 -7.65 12.05
C GLY A 30 5.80 -7.89 10.85
N ILE A 31 6.24 -8.70 9.89
CA ILE A 31 5.42 -9.11 8.74
C ILE A 31 4.19 -9.89 9.22
N ALA A 32 4.33 -10.81 10.17
CA ALA A 32 3.20 -11.58 10.70
C ALA A 32 2.14 -10.66 11.34
N ILE A 33 2.56 -9.72 12.19
CA ILE A 33 1.65 -8.73 12.79
C ILE A 33 1.01 -7.84 11.72
N PHE A 34 1.79 -7.41 10.73
CA PHE A 34 1.29 -6.60 9.62
C PHE A 34 0.23 -7.34 8.78
N LEU A 35 0.47 -8.61 8.44
CA LEU A 35 -0.49 -9.46 7.75
C LEU A 35 -1.77 -9.65 8.56
N VAL A 36 -1.68 -9.83 9.88
CA VAL A 36 -2.85 -9.89 10.78
C VAL A 36 -3.62 -8.58 10.77
N GLY A 37 -2.93 -7.44 10.77
CA GLY A 37 -3.57 -6.13 10.62
C GLY A 37 -4.32 -5.98 9.30
N MET A 38 -3.72 -6.39 8.18
CA MET A 38 -4.38 -6.40 6.87
C MET A 38 -5.58 -7.34 6.83
N TYR A 39 -5.50 -8.50 7.48
CA TYR A 39 -6.62 -9.43 7.59
C TYR A 39 -7.81 -8.80 8.34
N PHE A 40 -7.56 -8.11 9.46
CA PHE A 40 -8.63 -7.40 10.17
C PHE A 40 -9.21 -6.23 9.37
N MET A 41 -8.39 -5.53 8.58
CA MET A 41 -8.88 -4.50 7.66
C MET A 41 -9.80 -5.11 6.59
N GLU A 42 -9.39 -6.23 5.97
CA GLU A 42 -10.20 -6.94 4.99
C GLU A 42 -11.57 -7.34 5.57
N GLU A 43 -11.58 -7.99 6.74
CA GLU A 43 -12.82 -8.39 7.41
C GLU A 43 -13.69 -7.19 7.80
N GLY A 44 -13.07 -6.12 8.31
CA GLY A 44 -13.77 -4.87 8.61
C GLY A 44 -14.41 -4.25 7.37
N PHE A 45 -13.74 -4.27 6.23
CA PHE A 45 -14.27 -3.74 4.97
C PHE A 45 -15.33 -4.62 4.33
N LYS A 46 -15.25 -5.95 4.48
CA LYS A 46 -16.32 -6.87 4.03
C LYS A 46 -17.67 -6.56 4.67
N LEU A 47 -17.69 -6.09 5.93
CA LEU A 47 -18.91 -5.65 6.60
C LEU A 47 -19.58 -4.45 5.89
N PHE A 48 -18.81 -3.69 5.11
CA PHE A 48 -19.29 -2.57 4.31
C PHE A 48 -19.50 -2.95 2.83
N SER A 49 -19.36 -4.21 2.43
CA SER A 49 -19.71 -4.64 1.06
C SER A 49 -21.23 -4.57 0.84
N GLY A 50 -21.65 -4.18 -0.36
CA GLY A 50 -23.04 -3.87 -0.71
C GLY A 50 -23.60 -2.57 -0.11
N SER A 51 -22.75 -1.76 0.54
CA SER A 51 -23.16 -0.53 1.24
C SER A 51 -22.85 0.75 0.45
N THR A 52 -23.11 1.91 1.07
CA THR A 52 -22.74 3.23 0.55
C THR A 52 -21.24 3.34 0.23
N LEU A 53 -20.37 2.62 0.96
CA LEU A 53 -18.92 2.69 0.74
C LEU A 53 -18.53 2.17 -0.64
N GLU A 54 -19.09 1.04 -1.07
CA GLU A 54 -18.82 0.44 -2.39
C GLU A 54 -19.21 1.40 -3.51
N LYS A 55 -20.41 2.01 -3.41
CA LYS A 55 -20.88 3.01 -4.39
C LYS A 55 -20.00 4.25 -4.43
N VAL A 56 -19.50 4.70 -3.28
CA VAL A 56 -18.56 5.82 -3.21
C VAL A 56 -17.28 5.44 -3.94
N LEU A 57 -16.68 4.30 -3.59
CA LEU A 57 -15.45 3.83 -4.23
C LEU A 57 -15.62 3.71 -5.75
N GLU A 58 -16.67 3.02 -6.22
CA GLU A 58 -17.01 2.89 -7.63
C GLU A 58 -17.10 4.26 -8.31
N ASN A 59 -17.78 5.23 -7.71
CA ASN A 59 -17.96 6.54 -8.35
C ASN A 59 -16.65 7.35 -8.49
N PHE A 60 -15.69 7.10 -7.58
CA PHE A 60 -14.36 7.71 -7.55
C PHE A 60 -13.28 6.90 -8.28
N THR A 61 -13.54 5.64 -8.67
CA THR A 61 -12.56 4.77 -9.33
C THR A 61 -13.01 4.17 -10.67
N ASN A 62 -14.27 4.36 -11.07
CA ASN A 62 -14.86 3.75 -12.27
C ASN A 62 -14.20 4.09 -13.61
N THR A 63 -13.29 5.06 -13.66
CA THR A 63 -12.48 5.34 -14.85
C THR A 63 -11.01 5.49 -14.47
N LEU A 64 -10.10 5.14 -15.39
CA LEU A 64 -8.67 5.20 -15.14
C LEU A 64 -8.19 6.60 -14.68
N PRO A 65 -8.61 7.73 -15.29
CA PRO A 65 -8.22 9.04 -14.81
C PRO A 65 -8.71 9.31 -13.39
N LYS A 66 -9.96 8.93 -13.07
CA LYS A 66 -10.52 9.09 -11.73
C LYS A 66 -9.75 8.27 -10.70
N ALA A 67 -9.49 6.98 -10.99
CA ALA A 67 -8.71 6.12 -10.12
C ALA A 67 -7.32 6.71 -9.82
N ILE A 68 -6.60 7.18 -10.85
CA ILE A 68 -5.30 7.84 -10.70
C ILE A 68 -5.42 9.11 -9.84
N THR A 69 -6.38 9.98 -10.12
CA THR A 69 -6.55 11.21 -9.32
C THR A 69 -6.93 10.93 -7.87
N THR A 70 -7.78 9.93 -7.63
CA THR A 70 -8.17 9.48 -6.30
C THR A 70 -6.95 8.99 -5.53
N GLY A 71 -6.10 8.17 -6.14
CA GLY A 71 -4.87 7.69 -5.52
C GLY A 71 -3.85 8.80 -5.24
N ALA A 72 -3.70 9.73 -6.18
CA ALA A 72 -2.83 10.89 -6.01
C ALA A 72 -3.28 11.73 -4.82
N ILE A 73 -4.53 12.18 -4.80
CA ILE A 73 -5.09 13.01 -3.72
C ILE A 73 -5.05 12.27 -2.38
N ALA A 74 -5.51 11.01 -2.34
CA ALA A 74 -5.50 10.23 -1.12
C ALA A 74 -4.08 10.11 -0.55
N THR A 75 -3.09 9.86 -1.41
CA THR A 75 -1.70 9.73 -0.95
C THR A 75 -1.06 11.07 -0.62
N SER A 76 -1.39 12.15 -1.30
CA SER A 76 -0.93 13.49 -0.91
C SER A 76 -1.45 13.90 0.47
N ILE A 77 -2.65 13.47 0.85
CA ILE A 77 -3.23 13.72 2.18
C ILE A 77 -2.62 12.79 3.22
N VAL A 78 -2.58 11.48 2.93
CA VAL A 78 -2.09 10.46 3.86
C VAL A 78 -0.56 10.46 3.95
N GLN A 79 0.13 11.01 2.96
CA GLN A 79 1.59 11.08 2.82
C GLN A 79 2.30 9.72 2.82
N SER A 80 1.57 8.63 2.53
CA SER A 80 2.11 7.27 2.49
C SER A 80 1.47 6.46 1.36
N SER A 81 2.19 6.31 0.25
CA SER A 81 1.77 5.44 -0.87
C SER A 81 1.72 3.97 -0.49
N SER A 82 2.58 3.54 0.45
CA SER A 82 2.57 2.18 0.98
C SER A 82 1.27 1.89 1.73
N LEU A 83 0.81 2.82 2.57
CA LEU A 83 -0.47 2.66 3.27
C LEU A 83 -1.65 2.67 2.30
N THR A 84 -1.66 3.60 1.34
CA THR A 84 -2.71 3.63 0.29
C THR A 84 -2.77 2.31 -0.47
N SER A 85 -1.62 1.73 -0.83
CA SER A 85 -1.55 0.45 -1.54
C SER A 85 -2.11 -0.71 -0.71
N VAL A 86 -1.81 -0.75 0.59
CA VAL A 86 -2.33 -1.76 1.52
C VAL A 86 -3.84 -1.69 1.65
N ILE A 87 -4.40 -0.47 1.75
CA ILE A 87 -5.84 -0.26 1.80
C ILE A 87 -6.48 -0.72 0.49
N MET A 88 -5.89 -0.39 -0.67
CA MET A 88 -6.42 -0.85 -1.97
C MET A 88 -6.38 -2.37 -2.11
N ILE A 89 -5.32 -3.04 -1.65
CA ILE A 89 -5.26 -4.50 -1.61
C ILE A 89 -6.38 -5.05 -0.71
N SER A 90 -6.61 -4.43 0.45
CA SER A 90 -7.69 -4.85 1.36
C SER A 90 -9.08 -4.67 0.75
N PHE A 91 -9.33 -3.57 0.04
CA PHE A 91 -10.58 -3.34 -0.69
C PHE A 91 -10.77 -4.33 -1.84
N LEU A 92 -9.70 -4.65 -2.57
CA LEU A 92 -9.71 -5.67 -3.62
C LEU A 92 -10.04 -7.06 -3.04
N SER A 93 -9.40 -7.44 -1.93
CA SER A 93 -9.68 -8.70 -1.22
C SER A 93 -11.11 -8.77 -0.68
N ALA A 94 -11.65 -7.63 -0.22
CA ALA A 94 -13.04 -7.51 0.23
C ALA A 94 -14.06 -7.44 -0.92
N GLY A 95 -13.61 -7.36 -2.18
CA GLY A 95 -14.48 -7.27 -3.37
C GLY A 95 -15.12 -5.89 -3.58
N LEU A 96 -14.65 -4.85 -2.89
CA LEU A 96 -15.20 -3.49 -2.97
C LEU A 96 -14.76 -2.71 -4.21
N ILE A 97 -13.62 -3.08 -4.80
CA ILE A 97 -13.07 -2.48 -6.02
C ILE A 97 -12.50 -3.58 -6.92
N GLY A 98 -12.50 -3.34 -8.22
CA GLY A 98 -11.86 -4.22 -9.20
C GLY A 98 -10.34 -4.05 -9.27
N LEU A 99 -9.66 -5.04 -9.85
CA LEU A 99 -8.20 -5.02 -10.02
C LEU A 99 -7.72 -3.80 -10.83
N GLY A 100 -8.41 -3.48 -11.93
CA GLY A 100 -8.04 -2.34 -12.79
C GLY A 100 -8.15 -0.99 -12.06
N GLU A 101 -9.18 -0.85 -11.23
CA GLU A 101 -9.41 0.33 -10.39
C GLU A 101 -8.33 0.46 -9.32
N ALA A 102 -8.06 -0.63 -8.59
CA ALA A 102 -7.01 -0.70 -7.58
C ALA A 102 -5.64 -0.34 -8.16
N ILE A 103 -5.29 -0.88 -9.33
CA ILE A 103 -4.05 -0.57 -10.04
C ILE A 103 -4.00 0.93 -10.40
N GLY A 104 -5.09 1.49 -10.92
CA GLY A 104 -5.19 2.92 -11.23
C GLY A 104 -4.94 3.79 -10.01
N VAL A 105 -5.54 3.46 -8.87
CA VAL A 105 -5.32 4.16 -7.59
C VAL A 105 -3.87 4.02 -7.12
N ILE A 106 -3.25 2.85 -7.25
CA ILE A 106 -1.84 2.64 -6.87
C ILE A 106 -0.90 3.49 -7.75
N PHE A 107 -1.15 3.58 -9.06
CA PHE A 107 -0.39 4.49 -9.92
C PHE A 107 -0.56 5.95 -9.48
N GLY A 108 -1.79 6.35 -9.16
CA GLY A 108 -2.07 7.65 -8.54
C GLY A 108 -1.28 7.87 -7.26
N ALA A 109 -1.23 6.89 -6.37
CA ALA A 109 -0.56 6.98 -5.08
C ALA A 109 0.95 7.28 -5.22
N ASN A 110 1.59 6.67 -6.21
CA ASN A 110 2.98 6.96 -6.53
C ASN A 110 3.17 8.41 -7.00
N LEU A 111 2.22 8.97 -7.76
CA LEU A 111 2.23 10.40 -8.12
C LEU A 111 2.03 11.30 -6.90
N GLY A 112 1.08 10.95 -6.01
CA GLY A 112 0.79 11.71 -4.79
C GLY A 112 1.99 11.81 -3.84
N SER A 113 2.88 10.82 -3.82
CA SER A 113 4.12 10.87 -3.01
C SER A 113 5.07 12.00 -3.43
N THR A 114 4.91 12.53 -4.66
CA THR A 114 5.72 13.66 -5.16
C THR A 114 5.14 15.03 -4.79
N THR A 115 3.94 15.08 -4.18
CA THR A 115 3.23 16.34 -3.93
C THR A 115 4.01 17.28 -3.03
N THR A 116 4.73 16.79 -2.01
CA THR A 116 5.57 17.65 -1.16
C THR A 116 6.67 18.34 -1.97
N THR A 117 7.32 17.62 -2.89
CA THR A 117 8.35 18.20 -3.77
C THR A 117 7.78 19.25 -4.71
N TRP A 118 6.60 19.01 -5.28
CA TRP A 118 5.93 19.99 -6.13
C TRP A 118 5.43 21.22 -5.37
N LEU A 119 4.86 21.02 -4.18
CA LEU A 119 4.46 22.12 -3.29
C LEU A 119 5.67 22.97 -2.91
N VAL A 120 6.78 22.33 -2.54
CA VAL A 120 8.04 23.05 -2.30
C VAL A 120 8.48 23.75 -3.57
N SER A 121 8.60 23.10 -4.72
CA SER A 121 9.06 23.77 -5.95
C SER A 121 8.17 24.94 -6.40
N TYR A 122 6.87 24.90 -6.12
CA TYR A 122 5.93 25.93 -6.54
C TYR A 122 5.83 27.07 -5.52
N PHE A 123 5.83 26.77 -4.22
CA PHE A 123 5.63 27.74 -3.14
C PHE A 123 6.93 28.13 -2.39
N GLY A 124 8.00 27.34 -2.48
CA GLY A 124 9.26 27.52 -1.76
C GLY A 124 10.48 27.46 -2.70
N LEU A 125 11.55 28.23 -2.53
CA LEU A 125 11.90 29.27 -1.59
C LEU A 125 12.57 30.33 -2.48
N LYS A 126 12.02 31.54 -2.56
CA LYS A 126 12.84 32.73 -2.91
C LYS A 126 13.64 33.18 -1.69
N ILE A 127 14.23 32.25 -0.94
CA ILE A 127 15.17 32.60 0.13
C ILE A 127 16.54 32.56 -0.52
N ASP A 128 16.97 33.74 -0.92
CA ASP A 128 18.34 33.96 -1.37
C ASP A 128 19.25 33.78 -0.15
N ILE A 129 19.87 32.61 -0.06
CA ILE A 129 20.79 32.26 1.03
C ILE A 129 21.98 33.24 1.05
N ALA A 130 22.23 33.93 -0.08
CA ALA A 130 23.24 34.97 -0.20
C ALA A 130 22.88 36.28 0.53
N TYR A 131 21.63 36.49 0.97
CA TYR A 131 21.27 37.68 1.76
C TYR A 131 21.77 37.59 3.22
N TYR A 132 22.04 36.38 3.71
CA TYR A 132 22.50 36.12 5.08
C TYR A 132 23.96 35.63 5.16
N ALA A 133 24.67 35.58 4.03
CA ALA A 133 26.09 35.30 3.94
C ALA A 133 26.87 36.61 3.69
#